data_AF-A0A7X5KMI0-F1
#
_entry.id   AF-A0A7X5KMI0-F1
#
_cell.length_a   1.000
_cell.length_b   1.000
_cell.length_c   1.000
_cell.angle_alpha   90.00
_cell.angle_beta   90.00
_cell.angle_gamma   90.00
#
_symmetry.space_group_name_H-M   'P 1'
#
loop_
_entity.id
_entity.type
_entity.pdbx_description
1 polymer ?
#
loop_
_entity_poly.entity_id
_entity_poly.type
_entity_poly.pdbx_seq_one_letter_code
_entity_poly.pdbx_strand_id
1 'polypeptide(L)'
;MSSSVNMFKEHPTLFTDYDSGEIAATADYLEAAVQPGGLLRQMLVYPMVDCKIKLNGSAKEIHLPAEVWTPIGVAAESFNIKTASGTGTVHWQGWYR
;
A
#
# COMPACT_ATOMS: atom_id res chain seq x y z
N MET A 1 43.22 10.56 -23.41
CA MET A 1 42.70 10.59 -22.01
C MET A 1 41.23 10.24 -22.08
N SER A 2 40.91 8.97 -21.84
CA SER A 2 39.53 8.46 -21.87
C SER A 2 38.90 8.73 -20.52
N SER A 3 37.97 9.67 -20.45
CA SER A 3 37.13 9.86 -19.27
C SER A 3 36.15 8.70 -19.19
N SER A 4 36.45 7.71 -18.35
CA SER A 4 35.50 6.67 -17.97
C SER A 4 34.27 7.33 -17.36
N VAL A 5 33.14 7.30 -18.08
CA VAL A 5 31.84 7.70 -17.55
C VAL A 5 31.48 6.67 -16.47
N ASN A 6 31.63 7.06 -15.21
CA ASN A 6 31.12 6.30 -14.06
C ASN A 6 29.58 6.37 -14.09
N MET A 7 28.95 5.57 -14.95
CA MET A 7 27.49 5.49 -15.10
C MET A 7 26.84 4.51 -14.10
N PHE A 8 27.55 4.11 -13.05
CA PHE A 8 27.08 3.16 -12.04
C PHE A 8 27.24 3.68 -10.60
N LYS A 9 26.97 4.96 -10.36
CA LYS A 9 26.83 5.49 -8.99
C LYS A 9 25.45 6.12 -8.82
N GLU A 10 24.47 5.27 -8.62
CA GLU A 10 23.32 5.44 -7.72
C GLU A 10 22.29 4.34 -8.03
N HIS A 11 22.24 3.29 -7.20
CA HIS A 11 21.02 2.60 -6.77
C HIS A 11 21.42 1.46 -5.82
N PRO A 12 21.12 1.63 -4.52
CA PRO A 12 19.89 1.09 -3.99
C PRO A 12 18.93 2.20 -3.55
N THR A 13 17.68 2.06 -3.97
CA THR A 13 16.50 2.80 -3.49
C THR A 13 16.38 2.65 -1.97
N LEU A 14 16.72 3.70 -1.22
CA LEU A 14 16.59 3.69 0.24
C LEU A 14 15.27 4.37 0.62
N PHE A 15 14.17 3.62 0.49
CA PHE A 15 13.02 3.90 1.34
C PHE A 15 13.47 3.63 2.79
N THR A 16 14.01 4.64 3.48
CA THR A 16 14.51 4.49 4.86
C THR A 16 13.37 4.42 5.87
N ASP A 17 12.22 4.96 5.49
CA ASP A 17 11.06 5.12 6.35
C ASP A 17 9.91 4.30 5.75
N TYR A 18 9.37 3.39 6.55
CA TYR A 18 8.25 2.55 6.20
C TYR A 18 7.23 2.54 7.35
N ASP A 19 6.01 2.14 7.02
CA ASP A 19 4.95 1.88 7.98
C ASP A 19 4.28 0.56 7.62
N SER A 20 3.64 -0.02 8.60
CA SER A 20 2.95 -1.29 8.44
C SER A 20 1.89 -1.42 9.50
N GLY A 21 0.85 -2.19 9.18
CA GLY A 21 -0.17 -2.47 10.15
C GLY A 21 -1.09 -3.58 9.71
N GLU A 22 -2.13 -3.76 10.51
CA GLU A 22 -3.17 -4.74 10.31
C GLU A 22 -4.54 -4.07 10.44
N ILE A 23 -5.49 -4.51 9.62
CA ILE A 23 -6.86 -4.02 9.62
C ILE A 23 -7.79 -5.23 9.69
N ALA A 24 -8.71 -5.21 10.66
CA ALA A 24 -9.88 -6.08 10.66
C ALA A 24 -10.93 -5.48 9.70
N ALA A 25 -10.92 -5.94 8.45
CA ALA A 25 -11.85 -5.46 7.42
C ALA A 25 -13.21 -6.17 7.53
N THR A 26 -14.27 -5.43 7.21
CA THR A 26 -15.64 -5.94 7.09
C THR A 26 -16.16 -5.68 5.68
N ALA A 27 -17.39 -6.09 5.37
CA ALA A 27 -18.00 -5.87 4.06
C ALA A 27 -18.23 -4.38 3.73
N ASP A 28 -18.18 -3.52 4.75
CA ASP A 28 -18.29 -2.07 4.63
C ASP A 28 -16.94 -1.39 4.89
N TYR A 29 -16.77 -0.20 4.33
CA TYR A 29 -15.62 0.64 4.66
C TYR A 29 -15.73 1.12 6.10
N LEU A 30 -14.62 1.15 6.83
CA LEU A 30 -14.57 1.74 8.16
C LEU A 30 -14.87 3.24 8.07
N GLU A 31 -15.55 3.82 9.06
CA GLU A 31 -15.83 5.27 9.07
C GLU A 31 -14.55 6.11 9.03
N ALA A 32 -13.50 5.64 9.70
CA ALA A 32 -12.18 6.25 9.66
C ALA A 32 -11.25 5.48 8.71
N ALA A 33 -10.73 6.18 7.70
CA ALA A 33 -9.64 5.69 6.87
C ALA A 33 -8.34 5.62 7.68
N VAL A 34 -7.47 4.67 7.33
CA VAL A 34 -6.10 4.61 7.86
C VAL A 34 -5.33 5.82 7.37
N GLN A 35 -4.66 6.50 8.30
CA GLN A 35 -3.82 7.67 8.06
C GLN A 35 -2.38 7.30 8.42
N PRO A 36 -1.57 6.86 7.44
CA PRO A 36 -0.14 6.70 7.63
C PRO A 36 0.50 8.01 8.12
N GLY A 37 1.63 7.94 8.82
CA GLY A 37 2.35 9.12 9.34
C GLY A 37 2.88 10.08 8.26
N GLY A 38 2.73 9.75 6.98
CA GLY A 38 3.13 10.56 5.82
C GLY A 38 2.56 10.02 4.51
N LEU A 39 3.00 10.59 3.38
CA LEU A 39 2.60 10.13 2.05
C LEU A 39 3.32 8.82 1.69
N LEU A 40 2.59 7.70 1.66
CA LEU A 40 3.12 6.43 1.13
C LEU A 40 3.30 6.54 -0.38
N ARG A 41 4.49 6.24 -0.90
CA ARG A 41 4.84 6.23 -2.34
C ARG A 41 4.58 4.89 -3.00
N GLN A 42 4.77 3.83 -2.23
CA GLN A 42 4.52 2.45 -2.63
C GLN A 42 3.92 1.71 -1.44
N MET A 43 2.98 0.82 -1.72
CA MET A 43 2.35 -0.01 -0.71
C MET A 43 2.25 -1.46 -1.20
N LEU A 44 2.36 -2.40 -0.28
CA LEU A 44 2.05 -3.80 -0.46
C LEU A 44 0.93 -4.16 0.50
N VAL A 45 -0.10 -4.83 0.00
CA VAL A 45 -1.27 -5.23 0.78
C VAL A 45 -1.48 -6.73 0.62
N TYR A 46 -1.68 -7.43 1.73
CA TYR A 46 -1.92 -8.86 1.81
C TYR A 46 -3.22 -9.12 2.56
N PRO A 47 -4.34 -9.34 1.86
CA PRO A 47 -5.59 -9.65 2.51
C PRO A 47 -5.77 -11.17 2.67
N MET A 48 -6.36 -11.62 3.78
CA MET A 48 -6.67 -13.04 4.01
C MET A 48 -7.93 -13.51 3.28
N VAL A 49 -8.71 -12.57 2.74
CA VAL A 49 -9.92 -12.78 1.94
C VAL A 49 -9.94 -11.76 0.80
N ASP A 50 -10.76 -11.97 -0.22
CA ASP A 50 -10.88 -10.98 -1.30
C ASP A 50 -11.34 -9.63 -0.75
N CYS A 51 -10.61 -8.58 -1.13
CA CYS A 51 -10.80 -7.23 -0.60
C CYS A 51 -10.86 -6.20 -1.73
N LYS A 52 -11.25 -4.98 -1.34
CA LYS A 52 -11.16 -3.78 -2.17
C LYS A 52 -10.61 -2.63 -1.35
N ILE A 53 -9.70 -1.87 -1.95
CA ILE A 53 -9.08 -0.69 -1.34
C ILE A 53 -9.43 0.58 -2.11
N LYS A 54 -9.65 1.66 -1.36
CA LYS A 54 -9.72 3.04 -1.83
C LYS A 54 -8.55 3.83 -1.27
N LEU A 55 -8.00 4.72 -2.06
CA LEU A 55 -6.92 5.61 -1.67
C LEU A 55 -7.42 7.05 -1.71
N ASN A 56 -7.00 7.88 -0.77
CA ASN A 56 -7.20 9.34 -0.75
C ASN A 56 -8.67 9.77 -0.96
N GLY A 57 -9.63 9.04 -0.39
CA GLY A 57 -11.06 9.32 -0.54
C GLY A 57 -11.64 9.08 -1.95
N SER A 58 -10.89 8.42 -2.84
CA SER A 58 -11.32 8.15 -4.22
C SER A 58 -12.62 7.33 -4.29
N ALA A 59 -13.45 7.61 -5.29
CA ALA A 59 -14.60 6.78 -5.62
C ALA A 59 -14.21 5.45 -6.30
N LYS A 60 -12.98 5.35 -6.85
CA LYS A 60 -12.48 4.15 -7.53
C LYS A 60 -11.89 3.15 -6.55
N GLU A 61 -12.12 1.87 -6.82
CA GLU A 61 -11.67 0.76 -5.99
C GLU A 61 -10.60 -0.05 -6.75
N ILE A 62 -9.56 -0.50 -6.04
CA ILE A 62 -8.61 -1.50 -6.52
C ILE A 62 -8.98 -2.84 -5.90
N HIS A 63 -9.09 -3.89 -6.71
CA HIS A 63 -9.33 -5.24 -6.21
C HIS A 63 -8.03 -5.83 -5.65
N LEU A 64 -8.14 -6.47 -4.49
CA LEU A 64 -7.07 -7.15 -3.79
C LEU A 64 -7.45 -8.62 -3.65
N PRO A 65 -6.83 -9.55 -4.41
CA PRO A 65 -7.11 -10.98 -4.27
C PRO A 65 -6.63 -11.52 -2.92
N ALA A 66 -7.36 -12.49 -2.38
CA ALA A 66 -6.99 -13.20 -1.15
C ALA A 66 -5.61 -13.86 -1.26
N GLU A 67 -4.89 -13.86 -0.14
CA GLU A 67 -3.63 -14.59 0.09
C GLU A 67 -2.50 -14.25 -0.90
N VAL A 68 -2.52 -13.03 -1.45
CA VAL A 68 -1.51 -12.54 -2.40
C VAL A 68 -1.05 -11.13 -2.04
N TRP A 69 0.26 -10.92 -2.02
CA TRP A 69 0.83 -9.57 -1.89
C TRP A 69 0.56 -8.77 -3.16
N THR A 70 -0.29 -7.76 -3.04
CA THR A 70 -0.66 -6.89 -4.15
C THR A 70 0.11 -5.56 -4.06
N PRO A 71 0.98 -5.25 -5.04
CA PRO A 71 1.66 -3.96 -5.11
C PRO A 71 0.73 -2.85 -5.59
N ILE A 72 0.73 -1.74 -4.87
CA ILE A 72 0.00 -0.53 -5.20
C ILE A 72 1.03 0.58 -5.44
N GLY A 73 1.16 0.96 -6.71
CA GLY A 73 2.07 2.03 -7.17
C GLY A 73 1.43 3.42 -7.22
N VAL A 74 0.35 3.64 -6.48
CA VAL A 74 -0.33 4.92 -6.36
C VAL A 74 -0.04 5.50 -4.99
N ALA A 75 0.41 6.75 -4.96
CA ALA A 75 0.74 7.41 -3.70
C ALA A 75 -0.51 7.60 -2.81
N ALA A 76 -0.39 7.30 -1.53
CA ALA A 76 -1.50 7.26 -0.58
C ALA A 76 -1.18 8.08 0.69
N GLU A 77 -1.93 9.16 0.90
CA GLU A 77 -2.00 9.91 2.16
C GLU A 77 -2.99 9.24 3.13
N SER A 78 -3.97 8.52 2.58
CA SER A 78 -4.91 7.72 3.34
C SER A 78 -5.44 6.56 2.53
N PHE A 79 -5.92 5.52 3.19
CA PHE A 79 -6.60 4.43 2.51
C PHE A 79 -7.65 3.75 3.40
N ASN A 80 -8.59 3.07 2.75
CA ASN A 80 -9.65 2.33 3.41
C ASN A 80 -9.90 1.02 2.67
N ILE A 81 -10.15 -0.05 3.41
CA ILE A 81 -10.26 -1.42 2.88
C ILE A 81 -11.57 -2.02 3.38
N LYS A 82 -12.25 -2.73 2.49
CA LYS A 82 -13.37 -3.61 2.81
C LYS A 82 -13.15 -4.98 2.21
N THR A 83 -13.76 -6.00 2.80
CA THR A 83 -13.86 -7.33 2.20
C THR A 83 -14.91 -7.31 1.08
N ALA A 84 -14.77 -8.21 0.12
CA ALA A 84 -15.83 -8.48 -0.87
C ALA A 84 -17.03 -9.17 -0.22
N SER A 85 -16.80 -9.96 0.83
CA SER A 85 -17.81 -10.61 1.65
C SER A 85 -17.28 -10.95 3.04
N GLY A 86 -18.12 -10.83 4.07
CA GLY A 86 -17.79 -11.25 5.43
C GLY A 86 -16.77 -10.35 6.13
N THR A 87 -15.91 -10.95 6.95
CA THR A 87 -14.84 -10.26 7.67
C THR A 87 -13.50 -10.92 7.36
N GLY A 88 -12.42 -10.18 7.52
CA GLY A 88 -11.08 -10.73 7.32
C GLY A 88 -9.97 -9.77 7.74
N THR A 89 -8.81 -10.34 7.99
CA THR A 89 -7.62 -9.58 8.33
C THR A 89 -6.89 -9.16 7.06
N VAL A 90 -6.40 -7.92 7.04
CA VAL A 90 -5.56 -7.39 5.97
C VAL A 90 -4.29 -6.82 6.58
N HIS A 91 -3.15 -7.34 6.15
CA HIS A 91 -1.84 -6.80 6.48
C HIS A 91 -1.40 -5.84 5.39
N TRP A 92 -0.74 -4.75 5.77
CA TRP A 92 -0.20 -3.79 4.82
C TRP A 92 1.17 -3.31 5.28
N GLN A 93 1.97 -2.91 4.30
CA GLN A 93 3.22 -2.21 4.52
C GLN A 93 3.42 -1.21 3.39
N GLY A 94 4.02 -0.07 3.69
CA GLY A 94 4.29 0.95 2.68
C GLY A 94 5.48 1.81 3.05
N TRP A 95 5.96 2.59 2.08
CA TRP A 95 7.19 3.35 2.20
C TRP A 95 7.00 4.82 1.84
N TYR A 96 7.66 5.73 2.57
CA TYR A 96 7.37 7.18 2.52
C TYR A 96 8.24 8.02 1.56
N ARG A 97 9.31 7.46 0.96
CA ARG A 97 10.34 8.23 0.23
C ARG A 97 10.56 7.88 -1.23
#